data_AF-A0A7H8QDE5-F1
#
_entry.id   AF-A0A7H8QDE5-F1
#
_cell.length_a   1.000
_cell.length_b   1.000
_cell.length_c   1.000
_cell.angle_alpha   90.00
_cell.angle_beta   90.00
_cell.angle_gamma   90.00
#
_symmetry.space_group_name_H-M   'P 1'
#
loop_
_entity.id
_entity.type
_entity.pdbx_description
1 polymer ?
#
loop_
_entity_poly.entity_id
_entity_poly.type
_entity_poly.pdbx_seq_one_letter_code
_entity_poly.pdbx_strand_id
1 'polypeptide(L)'
;MKIIFQAFLASTAIHAIYFLTTMAVGYLKTALYRPNMMDAWQNAETLQRETAFGSTHSPWFHIAMFLSVAFVCWSILFACKKINAGTKRPEVKE
;
A
#
# COMPACT_ATOMS: atom_id res chain seq x y z
N MET A 1 -3.35 14.78 -18.42
CA MET A 1 -4.41 14.16 -17.61
C MET A 1 -4.41 12.63 -17.67
N LYS A 2 -4.38 11.98 -18.85
CA LYS A 2 -4.37 10.50 -18.96
C LYS A 2 -3.34 9.79 -18.06
N ILE A 3 -2.08 10.26 -18.06
CA ILE A 3 -0.99 9.67 -17.23
C ILE A 3 -1.26 9.86 -15.73
N ILE A 4 -1.79 11.02 -15.35
CA ILE A 4 -2.11 11.32 -13.94
C ILE A 4 -3.19 10.35 -13.47
N PHE A 5 -4.28 10.18 -14.23
CA PHE A 5 -5.34 9.23 -13.89
C PHE A 5 -4.83 7.79 -13.85
N GLN A 6 -3.98 7.38 -14.80
CA GLN A 6 -3.35 6.07 -14.79
C GLN A 6 -2.46 5.84 -13.56
N ALA A 7 -1.73 6.87 -13.11
CA ALA A 7 -0.91 6.80 -11.91
C ALA A 7 -1.74 6.65 -10.63
N PHE A 8 -2.84 7.39 -10.51
CA PHE A 8 -3.79 7.22 -9.40
C PHE A 8 -4.44 5.83 -9.42
N LEU A 9 -4.87 5.35 -10.58
CA LEU A 9 -5.45 4.00 -10.70
C LEU A 9 -4.44 2.90 -10.33
N ALA A 10 -3.18 3.04 -10.77
CA ALA A 10 -2.10 2.13 -10.39
C ALA A 10 -1.82 2.16 -8.89
N SER A 11 -1.75 3.36 -8.28
CA SER A 11 -1.58 3.51 -6.84
C SER A 11 -2.72 2.84 -6.05
N THR A 12 -3.97 3.04 -6.49
CA THR A 12 -5.15 2.38 -5.90
C THR A 12 -5.05 0.86 -6.00
N ALA A 13 -4.64 0.31 -7.15
CA ALA A 13 -4.48 -1.13 -7.31
C ALA A 13 -3.40 -1.70 -6.37
N ILE A 14 -2.26 -1.01 -6.22
CA ILE A 14 -1.19 -1.41 -5.29
C ILE A 14 -1.69 -1.45 -3.85
N HIS A 15 -2.40 -0.40 -3.41
CA HIS A 15 -2.94 -0.33 -2.05
C HIS A 15 -4.04 -1.37 -1.82
N ALA A 16 -4.88 -1.64 -2.82
CA ALA A 16 -5.89 -2.69 -2.74
C ALA A 16 -5.24 -4.07 -2.55
N ILE A 17 -4.18 -4.38 -3.31
CA ILE A 17 -3.43 -5.64 -3.16
C ILE A 17 -2.78 -5.73 -1.78
N TYR A 18 -2.15 -4.65 -1.30
CA TYR A 18 -1.60 -4.60 0.05
C TYR A 18 -2.66 -4.86 1.12
N PHE A 19 -3.83 -4.23 1.01
CA PHE A 19 -4.92 -4.42 1.95
C PHE A 19 -5.48 -5.85 1.92
N LEU A 20 -5.70 -6.40 0.72
CA LEU A 20 -6.22 -7.77 0.56
C LEU A 20 -5.23 -8.81 1.11
N THR A 21 -3.93 -8.65 0.84
CA THR A 21 -2.90 -9.58 1.31
C THR A 21 -2.73 -9.51 2.82
N THR A 22 -2.67 -8.32 3.41
CA THR A 22 -2.62 -8.16 4.87
C THR A 22 -3.85 -8.72 5.56
N MET A 23 -5.05 -8.50 4.99
CA MET A 23 -6.30 -9.08 5.49
C MET A 23 -6.29 -10.61 5.41
N ALA A 24 -5.88 -11.18 4.28
CA ALA A 24 -5.81 -12.63 4.11
C ALA A 24 -4.82 -13.30 5.07
N VAL A 25 -3.62 -12.71 5.23
CA VAL A 25 -2.61 -13.20 6.18
C VAL A 25 -3.11 -13.09 7.61
N GLY A 26 -3.75 -11.97 7.98
CA GLY A 26 -4.35 -11.79 9.29
C GLY A 26 -5.45 -12.81 9.56
N TYR A 27 -6.33 -13.03 8.58
CA TYR A 27 -7.39 -14.04 8.67
C TYR A 27 -6.83 -15.45 8.87
N LEU A 28 -5.84 -15.86 8.08
CA LEU A 28 -5.21 -17.16 8.22
C LEU A 28 -4.56 -17.36 9.59
N LYS A 29 -3.85 -16.33 10.08
CA LYS A 29 -3.26 -16.36 11.43
C LYS A 29 -4.34 -16.55 12.50
N THR A 30 -5.43 -15.79 12.42
CA THR A 30 -6.55 -15.90 13.38
C THR A 30 -7.25 -17.25 13.28
N ALA A 31 -7.48 -17.77 12.07
CA ALA A 31 -8.15 -19.05 11.86
C ALA A 31 -7.34 -20.25 12.39
N LEU A 32 -6.01 -20.17 12.33
CA LEU A 32 -5.10 -21.21 12.81
C LEU A 32 -4.69 -21.03 14.29
N TYR A 33 -5.00 -19.88 14.88
CA TYR A 33 -4.64 -19.59 16.26
C TYR A 33 -5.50 -20.38 17.24
N ARG A 34 -4.87 -21.17 18.12
CA ARG A 34 -5.53 -21.75 19.29
C ARG A 34 -5.30 -20.84 20.50
N PRO A 35 -6.33 -20.18 21.04
CA PRO A 35 -6.17 -19.31 22.19
C PRO A 35 -5.83 -20.12 23.45
N ASN A 36 -4.77 -19.73 24.14
CA ASN A 36 -4.48 -20.21 25.49
C ASN A 36 -5.29 -19.39 26.49
N MET A 37 -6.43 -19.95 26.94
CA MET A 37 -7.36 -19.24 27.83
C MET A 37 -6.76 -18.98 29.21
N MET A 38 -5.88 -19.85 29.72
CA MET A 38 -5.24 -19.69 31.02
C MET A 38 -4.28 -18.49 31.01
N ASP A 39 -3.45 -18.42 29.98
CA ASP A 39 -2.50 -17.34 29.78
C ASP A 39 -3.21 -16.01 29.45
N ALA A 40 -4.29 -16.06 28.65
CA ALA A 40 -5.12 -14.89 28.36
C ALA A 40 -5.83 -14.34 29.60
N TRP A 41 -6.26 -15.21 30.53
CA TRP A 41 -6.88 -14.80 31.79
C TRP A 41 -5.87 -14.15 32.74
N GLN A 42 -4.67 -14.73 32.86
CA GLN A 42 -3.60 -14.19 33.71
C GLN A 42 -3.06 -12.85 33.21
N ASN A 43 -3.11 -12.60 31.90
CA ASN A 43 -2.62 -11.38 31.27
C ASN A 43 -3.73 -10.41 30.80
N ALA A 44 -4.97 -10.58 31.27
CA ALA A 44 -6.11 -9.77 30.81
C ALA A 44 -5.92 -8.25 31.00
N GLU A 45 -5.28 -7.84 32.11
CA GLU A 45 -4.91 -6.43 32.36
C GLU A 45 -3.81 -5.93 31.38
N THR A 46 -2.83 -6.78 31.06
CA THR A 46 -1.77 -6.47 30.09
C THR A 46 -2.35 -6.31 28.70
N LEU A 47 -3.27 -7.20 28.29
CA LEU A 47 -3.98 -7.09 27.02
C LEU A 47 -4.71 -5.76 26.94
N GLN A 48 -5.49 -5.34 27.94
CA GLN A 48 -6.21 -4.05 27.88
C GLN A 48 -5.28 -2.83 27.84
N ARG A 49 -4.13 -2.86 28.50
CA ARG A 49 -3.13 -1.78 28.44
C ARG A 49 -2.37 -1.71 27.12
N GLU A 50 -2.16 -2.85 26.45
CA GLU A 50 -1.52 -2.90 25.13
C GLU A 50 -2.52 -2.69 23.97
N THR A 51 -3.82 -2.95 24.20
CA THR A 51 -4.88 -2.94 23.16
C THR A 51 -5.86 -1.78 23.22
N ALA A 52 -5.57 -0.71 23.97
CA ALA A 52 -6.25 0.58 23.80
C ALA A 52 -5.83 1.24 22.46
N PHE A 53 -6.17 0.57 21.34
CA PHE A 53 -5.76 0.89 19.97
C PHE A 53 -4.26 1.18 19.88
N GLY A 54 -3.43 0.13 19.81
CA GLY A 54 -1.99 0.27 19.54
C GLY A 54 -1.71 1.34 18.48
N SER A 55 -0.60 2.09 18.61
CA SER A 55 -0.41 3.42 18.01
C SER A 55 -1.06 3.56 16.63
N THR A 56 -2.24 4.17 16.58
CA THR A 56 -2.91 4.40 15.32
C THR A 56 -2.17 5.51 14.60
N HIS A 57 -1.60 5.21 13.43
CA HIS A 57 -0.98 6.23 12.61
C HIS A 57 -2.01 7.32 12.31
N SER A 58 -1.56 8.59 12.31
CA SER A 58 -2.42 9.71 11.92
C SER A 58 -3.09 9.40 10.57
N PRO A 59 -4.39 9.68 10.38
CA PRO A 59 -5.05 9.49 9.08
C PRO A 59 -4.30 10.15 7.91
N TRP A 60 -3.56 11.24 8.20
CA TRP A 60 -2.71 11.91 7.22
C TRP A 60 -1.55 11.05 6.69
N PHE A 61 -1.06 10.11 7.48
CA PHE A 61 -0.01 9.18 7.06
C PHE A 61 -0.46 8.33 5.87
N HIS A 62 -1.69 7.81 5.90
CA HIS A 62 -2.23 7.00 4.81
C HIS A 62 -2.41 7.80 3.51
N ILE A 63 -2.85 9.06 3.63
CA ILE A 63 -2.98 9.96 2.49
C ILE A 63 -1.59 10.29 1.91
N ALA A 64 -0.62 10.58 2.76
CA ALA A 64 0.76 10.84 2.32
C ALA A 64 1.38 9.64 1.59
N MET A 65 1.19 8.43 2.11
CA MET A 65 1.65 7.19 1.47
C MET A 65 0.98 6.97 0.11
N PHE A 66 -0.34 7.17 0.03
CA PHE A 66 -1.07 7.02 -1.23
C PHE A 66 -0.58 8.00 -2.30
N LEU A 67 -0.39 9.28 -1.93
CA LEU A 67 0.12 10.31 -2.83
C LEU A 67 1.58 10.04 -3.24
N SER A 68 2.41 9.56 -2.32
CA SER A 68 3.81 9.19 -2.60
C SER A 68 3.89 8.08 -3.65
N VAL A 69 3.10 7.01 -3.50
CA VAL A 69 3.05 5.92 -4.48
C VAL A 69 2.50 6.42 -5.82
N ALA A 70 1.44 7.24 -5.81
CA ALA A 70 0.90 7.83 -7.03
C ALA A 70 1.94 8.69 -7.77
N PHE A 71 2.74 9.45 -7.02
CA PHE A 71 3.84 10.25 -7.58
C PHE A 71 4.90 9.36 -8.23
N VAL A 72 5.32 8.28 -7.58
CA VAL A 72 6.27 7.31 -8.14
C VAL A 72 5.73 6.67 -9.43
N CYS A 73 4.48 6.20 -9.42
CA CYS A 73 3.83 5.64 -10.62
C CYS A 73 3.78 6.68 -11.76
N TRP A 74 3.47 7.94 -11.44
CA TRP A 74 3.46 9.01 -12.42
C TRP A 74 4.86 9.27 -13.01
N SER A 75 5.90 9.33 -12.18
CA SER A 75 7.29 9.51 -12.63
C SER A 75 7.73 8.39 -13.58
N ILE A 76 7.40 7.13 -13.25
CA ILE A 76 7.71 5.98 -14.11
C ILE A 76 6.98 6.08 -15.44
N LEU A 77 5.66 6.29 -15.42
CA LEU A 77 4.86 6.40 -16.66
C LEU A 77 5.31 7.58 -17.52
N PHE A 78 5.67 8.70 -16.90
CA PHE A 78 6.20 9.86 -17.60
C PHE A 78 7.54 9.56 -18.27
N ALA A 79 8.47 8.92 -17.56
CA ALA A 79 9.76 8.49 -18.10
C ALA A 79 9.58 7.53 -19.27
N CYS A 80 8.75 6.49 -19.12
CA CYS A 80 8.45 5.53 -20.19
C CYS A 80 7.87 6.22 -21.43
N LYS A 81 6.93 7.16 -21.25
CA LYS A 81 6.37 7.92 -22.38
C LYS A 81 7.43 8.78 -23.06
N LYS A 82 8.31 9.44 -22.29
CA LYS A 82 9.38 10.29 -22.83
C LYS A 82 10.38 9.48 -23.65
N ILE A 83 10.79 8.31 -23.14
CA ILE A 83 11.68 7.39 -23.85
C ILE A 83 11.04 6.93 -25.17
N ASN A 84 9.80 6.45 -25.11
CA ASN A 84 9.08 5.99 -26.30
C ASN A 84 8.88 7.10 -27.35
N ALA A 85 8.70 8.35 -26.92
CA ALA A 85 8.62 9.50 -27.83
C ALA A 85 9.97 9.84 -28.48
N GLY A 86 11.08 9.68 -27.74
CA GLY A 86 12.44 9.83 -28.28
C GLY A 86 12.77 8.78 -29.34
N THR A 87 12.39 7.52 -29.11
CA THR A 87 12.58 6.41 -30.07
C THR A 87 11.75 6.56 -31.35
N LYS A 88 10.64 7.33 -31.32
CA LYS A 88 9.77 7.57 -32.50
C LYS A 88 10.23 8.74 -33.39
N ARG A 89 11.29 9.46 -33.03
CA ARG A 89 11.83 10.55 -33.86
C ARG A 89 12.52 9.93 -35.09
N PRO A 90 12.12 10.25 -36.33
CA PRO A 90 12.85 9.76 -37.50
C PRO A 90 14.28 10.28 -37.44
N GLU A 91 15.26 9.40 -37.63
CA GLU A 91 16.63 9.82 -37.87
C GLU A 91 16.63 10.67 -39.14
N VAL A 92 16.86 11.97 -38.97
CA VAL A 92 17.15 12.86 -40.08
C VAL A 92 18.51 12.42 -40.60
N LYS A 93 18.50 11.64 -41.68
CA LYS A 93 19.71 11.38 -42.46
C LYS A 93 20.06 12.69 -43.17
N GLU A 94 21.19 13.30 -42.79
CA GLU A 94 21.85 14.36 -43.54
C GLU A 94 22.40 13.82 -44.87
#